data_AF-A0A7K1KN66-F1
#
_entry.id   AF-A0A7K1KN66-F1
#
_cell.length_a   1.000
_cell.length_b   1.000
_cell.length_c   1.000
_cell.angle_alpha   90.00
_cell.angle_beta   90.00
_cell.angle_gamma   90.00
#
_symmetry.space_group_name_H-M   'P 1'
#
loop_
_entity.id
_entity.type
_entity.pdbx_description
1 polymer ?
#
loop_
_entity_poly.entity_id
_entity_poly.type
_entity_poly.pdbx_seq_one_letter_code
_entity_poly.pdbx_strand_id
1 'polypeptide(L)'
;MNDSNPNNTGTTRDVQLERELAQLRQDYERLREQRVRTEQDITHLTEQLDALKAQAQAEYGTSDPEELQALLEKKRKENEMLVTQYREHVQQIQADLAAVENSVERAG
;
A
#
# COMPACT_ATOMS: atom_id res chain seq x y z
N MET A 1 6.70 76.79 11.23
CA MET A 1 6.47 75.37 10.87
C MET A 1 7.29 74.50 11.81
N ASN A 2 6.67 73.91 12.84
CA ASN A 2 7.08 72.62 13.40
C ASN A 2 6.05 72.20 14.46
N ASP A 3 5.17 71.25 14.14
CA ASP A 3 4.33 70.57 15.14
C ASP A 3 4.47 69.06 14.89
N SER A 4 5.56 68.50 15.42
CA SER A 4 5.70 67.06 15.54
C SER A 4 5.00 66.63 16.83
N ASN A 5 3.77 66.12 16.70
CA ASN A 5 3.01 65.57 17.82
C ASN A 5 3.51 64.15 18.14
N PRO A 6 4.15 63.91 19.31
CA PRO A 6 4.77 62.62 19.65
C PRO A 6 3.77 61.52 20.00
N ASN A 7 2.47 61.82 20.06
CA ASN A 7 1.44 60.88 20.52
C ASN A 7 0.90 59.91 19.44
N ASN A 8 1.36 60.01 18.19
CA ASN A 8 0.86 59.19 17.07
C ASN A 8 1.73 57.94 16.80
N THR A 9 2.97 57.91 17.30
CA THR A 9 3.92 56.81 17.07
C THR A 9 3.65 55.60 17.96
N GLY A 10 3.17 55.79 19.20
CA GLY A 10 2.75 54.71 20.10
C GLY A 10 1.58 53.91 19.54
N THR A 11 0.49 54.60 19.18
CA THR A 11 -0.71 54.00 18.58
C THR A 11 -0.41 53.25 17.27
N THR A 12 0.49 53.76 16.43
CA THR A 12 0.86 53.09 15.17
C THR A 12 1.64 51.80 15.42
N ARG A 13 2.51 51.78 16.44
CA ARG A 13 3.29 50.59 16.81
C ARG A 13 2.41 49.52 17.45
N ASP A 14 1.48 49.92 18.30
CA ASP A 14 0.54 49.02 18.96
C ASP A 14 -0.38 48.35 17.93
N VAL A 15 -0.90 49.10 16.95
CA VAL A 15 -1.69 48.55 15.84
C VAL A 15 -0.90 47.56 14.97
N GLN A 16 0.41 47.79 14.77
CA GLN A 16 1.25 46.83 14.04
C GLN A 16 1.45 45.53 14.84
N LEU A 17 1.70 45.65 16.15
CA LEU A 17 1.85 44.50 17.04
C LEU A 17 0.56 43.68 17.14
N GLU A 18 -0.61 44.33 17.21
CA GLU A 18 -1.90 43.65 17.20
C GLU A 18 -2.13 42.87 15.91
N ARG A 19 -1.77 43.43 14.75
CA ARG A 19 -1.85 42.73 13.46
C ARG A 19 -0.91 41.53 13.39
N GLU A 20 0.32 41.69 13.88
CA GLU A 20 1.31 40.61 13.92
C GLU A 20 0.85 39.48 14.85
N LEU A 21 0.32 39.81 16.03
CA LEU A 21 -0.27 38.84 16.95
C LEU A 21 -1.48 38.12 16.35
N ALA A 22 -2.34 38.83 15.62
CA ALA A 22 -3.48 38.22 14.94
C ALA A 22 -3.02 37.22 13.86
N GLN A 23 -2.00 37.60 13.07
CA GLN A 23 -1.42 36.72 12.05
C GLN A 23 -0.80 35.46 12.68
N LEU A 24 0.03 35.63 13.71
CA LEU A 24 0.66 34.51 14.41
C LEU A 24 -0.36 33.55 15.03
N ARG A 25 -1.47 34.07 15.57
CA ARG A 25 -2.57 33.24 16.07
C ARG A 25 -3.23 32.45 14.95
N GLN A 26 -3.51 33.08 13.82
CA GLN A 26 -4.10 32.38 12.68
C GLN A 26 -3.17 31.29 12.13
N ASP A 27 -1.86 31.57 12.05
CA ASP A 27 -0.88 30.59 11.59
C ASP A 27 -0.74 29.42 12.57
N TYR A 28 -0.79 29.69 13.88
CA TYR A 28 -0.82 28.66 14.91
C TYR A 28 -2.04 27.75 14.78
N GLU A 29 -3.24 28.31 14.63
CA GLU A 29 -4.46 27.50 14.48
C GLU A 29 -4.39 26.62 13.22
N ARG A 30 -3.91 27.15 12.10
CA ARG A 30 -3.70 26.37 10.86
C ARG A 30 -2.72 25.22 11.07
N LEU A 31 -1.59 25.47 11.74
CA LEU A 31 -0.60 24.43 12.04
C LEU A 31 -1.15 23.39 13.00
N ARG A 32 -1.96 23.81 13.98
CA ARG A 32 -2.63 22.91 14.93
C ARG A 32 -3.61 21.99 14.21
N GLU A 33 -4.45 22.54 13.31
CA GLU A 33 -5.37 21.75 12.48
C GLU A 33 -4.62 20.76 11.58
N GLN A 34 -3.55 21.22 10.91
CA GLN A 34 -2.72 20.36 10.08
C GLN A 34 -2.10 19.22 10.90
N ARG A 35 -1.61 19.50 12.10
CA ARG A 35 -1.04 18.48 12.98
C ARG A 35 -2.07 17.41 13.33
N VAL A 36 -3.27 17.80 13.75
CA VAL A 36 -4.35 16.86 14.09
C VAL A 36 -4.69 15.97 12.89
N ARG A 37 -4.81 16.56 11.69
CA ARG A 37 -5.07 15.78 10.47
C ARG A 37 -3.95 14.79 10.19
N THR A 38 -2.69 15.21 10.28
CA THR A 38 -1.55 14.31 10.06
C THR A 38 -1.48 13.20 11.11
N GLU A 39 -1.78 13.49 12.38
CA GLU A 39 -1.86 12.48 13.44
C GLU A 39 -2.95 11.43 13.15
N GLN A 40 -4.10 11.87 12.64
CA GLN A 40 -5.18 10.97 12.19
C GLN A 40 -4.75 10.12 11.00
N ASP A 41 -4.13 10.73 9.98
CA ASP A 41 -3.63 10.03 8.80
C ASP A 41 -2.57 8.97 9.18
N ILE A 42 -1.64 9.30 10.08
CA ILE A 42 -0.65 8.34 10.61
C ILE A 42 -1.34 7.17 11.27
N THR A 43 -2.30 7.43 12.17
CA THR A 43 -3.02 6.37 12.89
C THR A 43 -3.72 5.44 11.90
N HIS A 44 -4.42 6.01 10.92
CA HIS A 44 -5.15 5.25 9.91
C HIS A 44 -4.22 4.39 9.03
N LEU A 45 -3.12 4.97 8.57
CA LEU A 45 -2.16 4.25 7.72
C LEU A 45 -1.42 3.15 8.49
N THR A 46 -1.14 3.36 9.78
CA THR A 46 -0.58 2.32 10.65
C THR A 46 -1.55 1.14 10.81
N GLU A 47 -2.83 1.41 11.09
CA GLU A 47 -3.85 0.37 11.20
C GLU A 47 -4.00 -0.44 9.90
N GLN A 48 -4.03 0.23 8.74
CA GLN A 48 -4.08 -0.44 7.45
C GLN A 48 -2.84 -1.31 7.20
N LEU A 49 -1.66 -0.81 7.55
CA LEU A 49 -0.40 -1.55 7.39
C LEU A 49 -0.39 -2.82 8.26
N ASP A 50 -0.84 -2.70 9.51
CA ASP A 50 -0.89 -3.83 10.44
C ASP A 50 -1.92 -4.87 9.99
N ALA A 51 -3.09 -4.44 9.50
CA ALA A 51 -4.08 -5.33 8.91
C ALA A 51 -3.53 -6.09 7.70
N LEU A 52 -2.82 -5.40 6.79
CA LEU A 52 -2.21 -6.02 5.62
C LEU A 52 -1.13 -7.03 6.01
N LYS A 53 -0.29 -6.70 6.99
CA LYS A 53 0.72 -7.62 7.52
C LYS A 53 0.09 -8.86 8.16
N ALA A 54 -0.96 -8.67 8.96
CA ALA A 54 -1.67 -9.78 9.58
C ALA A 54 -2.30 -10.71 8.54
N GLN A 55 -2.90 -10.14 7.48
CA GLN A 55 -3.44 -10.92 6.38
C GLN A 55 -2.33 -11.72 5.66
N ALA A 56 -1.21 -11.07 5.34
CA ALA A 56 -0.08 -11.74 4.68
C ALA A 56 0.50 -12.86 5.54
N GLN A 57 0.65 -12.63 6.84
CA GLN A 57 1.09 -13.64 7.80
C GLN A 57 0.11 -14.82 7.88
N ALA A 58 -1.20 -14.57 7.86
CA ALA A 58 -2.21 -15.62 7.93
C ALA A 58 -2.31 -16.45 6.65
N GLU A 59 -2.21 -15.82 5.48
CA GLU A 59 -2.35 -16.49 4.17
C GLU A 59 -1.06 -17.16 3.70
N TYR A 60 0.08 -16.52 3.92
CA TYR A 60 1.37 -16.93 3.34
C TYR A 60 2.42 -17.30 4.39
N GLY A 61 2.14 -17.10 5.69
CA GLY A 61 3.08 -17.39 6.77
C GLY A 61 4.16 -16.32 6.98
N THR A 62 4.14 -15.24 6.20
CA THR A 62 5.07 -14.12 6.29
C THR A 62 4.42 -12.83 5.78
N SER A 63 4.82 -11.70 6.34
CA SER A 63 4.47 -10.36 5.82
C SER A 63 5.67 -9.65 5.19
N ASP A 64 6.83 -10.30 5.10
CA ASP A 64 8.01 -9.73 4.46
C ASP A 64 7.85 -9.77 2.93
N PRO A 65 7.88 -8.61 2.24
CA PRO A 65 7.78 -8.56 0.78
C PRO A 65 8.80 -9.44 0.04
N GLU A 66 10.03 -9.56 0.54
CA GLU A 66 11.05 -10.38 -0.11
C GLU A 66 10.75 -11.87 0.03
N GLU A 67 10.31 -12.30 1.21
CA GLU A 67 9.90 -13.69 1.44
C GLU A 67 8.63 -14.05 0.64
N LEU A 68 7.66 -13.13 0.56
CA LEU A 68 6.46 -13.29 -0.28
C LEU A 68 6.82 -13.47 -1.76
N GLN A 69 7.78 -12.67 -2.25
CA GLN A 69 8.28 -12.80 -3.62
C GLN A 69 8.96 -14.15 -3.85
N ALA A 70 9.78 -14.61 -2.89
CA ALA A 70 10.41 -15.93 -2.96
C ALA A 70 9.38 -17.07 -2.97
N LEU A 71 8.33 -16.95 -2.15
CA LEU A 71 7.22 -17.91 -2.09
C LEU A 71 6.43 -17.96 -3.41
N LEU A 72 6.19 -16.81 -4.04
CA LEU A 72 5.56 -16.73 -5.35
C LEU A 72 6.38 -17.43 -6.43
N GLU A 73 7.69 -17.16 -6.50
CA GLU A 73 8.57 -17.80 -7.48
C GLU A 73 8.68 -19.31 -7.27
N LYS A 74 8.72 -19.76 -6.02
CA LYS A 74 8.67 -21.19 -5.68
C LYS A 74 7.38 -21.83 -6.19
N LYS A 75 6.22 -21.24 -5.90
CA LYS A 75 4.91 -21.75 -6.35
C LYS A 75 4.79 -21.77 -7.88
N ARG A 76 5.37 -20.79 -8.59
CA ARG A 76 5.41 -20.78 -10.06
C ARG A 76 6.16 -21.99 -10.61
N LYS A 77 7.36 -22.27 -10.08
CA LYS A 77 8.16 -23.44 -10.49
C LYS A 77 7.46 -24.77 -10.20
N GLU A 78 6.84 -24.88 -9.02
CA GLU A 78 6.04 -26.06 -8.67
C GLU A 78 4.88 -26.26 -9.64
N ASN A 79 4.18 -25.19 -10.01
CA ASN A 79 3.09 -25.25 -10.98
C ASN A 79 3.58 -25.65 -12.38
N GLU A 80 4.69 -25.09 -12.86
CA GLU A 80 5.28 -25.46 -14.15
C GLU A 80 5.64 -26.95 -14.22
N MET A 81 6.21 -27.47 -13.13
CA MET A 81 6.51 -28.90 -12.99
C MET A 81 5.22 -29.74 -13.01
N LEU A 82 4.22 -29.36 -12.21
CA LEU A 82 2.94 -30.09 -12.16
C LEU A 82 2.22 -30.08 -13.50
N VAL A 83 2.21 -28.96 -14.22
CA VAL A 83 1.62 -28.85 -15.56
C VAL A 83 2.34 -29.75 -16.54
N THR A 84 3.67 -29.86 -16.45
CA THR A 84 4.47 -30.74 -17.31
C THR A 84 4.13 -32.20 -17.06
N GLN A 85 4.13 -32.64 -15.80
CA GLN A 85 3.74 -34.00 -15.42
C GLN A 85 2.31 -34.33 -15.84
N TYR A 86 1.39 -33.38 -15.65
CA TYR A 86 0.01 -33.56 -16.06
C TYR A 86 -0.13 -33.71 -17.57
N ARG A 87 0.62 -32.93 -18.36
CA ARG A 87 0.65 -33.05 -19.81
C ARG A 87 1.15 -34.41 -20.27
N GLU A 88 2.24 -34.91 -19.68
CA GLU A 88 2.77 -36.25 -19.97
C GLU A 88 1.74 -37.34 -19.67
N HIS A 89 1.06 -37.24 -18.52
CA HIS A 89 0.02 -38.19 -18.14
C HIS A 89 -1.16 -38.21 -19.12
N VAL A 90 -1.62 -37.03 -19.56
CA VAL A 90 -2.67 -36.92 -20.58
C VAL A 90 -2.22 -37.54 -21.91
N GLN A 91 -0.99 -37.29 -22.34
CA GLN A 91 -0.44 -37.87 -23.56
C GLN A 91 -0.36 -39.40 -23.49
N GLN A 92 0.05 -39.95 -22.34
CA GLN A 92 0.08 -41.40 -22.11
C GLN A 92 -1.32 -42.01 -22.21
N ILE A 93 -2.31 -41.42 -21.53
CA ILE A 93 -3.71 -41.87 -21.59
C ILE A 93 -4.23 -41.85 -23.03
N GLN A 94 -3.92 -40.81 -23.79
CA GLN A 94 -4.32 -40.71 -25.20
C GLN A 94 -3.68 -41.80 -26.05
N ALA A 95 -2.39 -42.08 -25.85
CA ALA A 95 -1.68 -43.14 -26.56
C ALA A 95 -2.24 -44.54 -26.23
N ASP A 96 -2.51 -44.80 -24.95
CA ASP A 96 -3.09 -46.06 -24.49
C ASP A 96 -4.50 -46.28 -25.06
N LEU A 97 -5.33 -45.22 -25.07
CA LEU A 97 -6.67 -45.26 -25.65
C LEU A 97 -6.60 -45.58 -27.15
N ALA A 98 -5.73 -44.88 -27.90
CA ALA A 98 -5.55 -45.13 -29.32
C ALA A 98 -5.06 -46.56 -29.60
N ALA A 99 -4.19 -47.12 -28.75
CA ALA A 99 -3.73 -48.51 -28.89
C ALA A 99 -4.88 -49.51 -28.71
N VAL A 100 -5.75 -49.28 -27.71
CA VAL A 100 -6.94 -50.12 -27.48
C VAL A 100 -7.90 -50.03 -28.65
N GLU A 101 -8.23 -48.82 -29.12
CA GLU A 101 -9.14 -48.62 -30.25
C GLU A 101 -8.65 -49.33 -31.52
N ASN A 102 -7.37 -49.16 -31.87
CA ASN A 102 -6.75 -49.85 -33.02
C ASN A 102 -6.74 -51.38 -32.88
N SER A 103 -6.66 -51.90 -31.66
CA SER A 103 -6.69 -53.35 -31.42
C SER A 103 -8.09 -53.94 -31.63
N VAL A 104 -9.14 -53.18 -31.26
CA VAL A 104 -10.54 -53.56 -31.44
C VAL A 104 -10.92 -53.56 -32.92
N GLU A 105 -10.53 -52.52 -33.66
CA GLU A 105 -10.80 -52.41 -35.11
C GLU A 105 -10.13 -53.51 -35.94
N ARG A 106 -9.01 -54.07 -35.49
CA ARG A 106 -8.32 -55.17 -36.18
C ARG A 106 -8.85 -56.55 -35.82
N ALA A 107 -9.59 -56.67 -34.73
CA ALA A 107 -10.12 -57.94 -34.22
C ALA A 107 -11.60 -58.18 -34.60
N GLY A 108 -12.30 -57.15 -35.08
CA GLY A 108 -13.64 -57.22 -35.68
C GLY A 108 -13.60 -57.36 -37.18
#